data_AF-A0A0N0GDV8-F1
#
_entry.id   AF-A0A0N0GDV8-F1
#
_cell.length_a   1.000
_cell.length_b   1.000
_cell.length_c   1.000
_cell.angle_alpha   90.00
_cell.angle_beta   90.00
_cell.angle_gamma   90.00
#
_symmetry.space_group_name_H-M   'P 1'
#
loop_
_entity.id
_entity.type
_entity.pdbx_description
1 polymer ?
#
loop_
_entity_poly.entity_id
_entity_poly.type
_entity_poly.pdbx_seq_one_letter_code
_entity_poly.pdbx_strand_id
1 'polypeptide(L)'
;MNPYAIGVVGSNGLMPNTKEDALLKINQLEREGRNYSVGLMQINRSNFLKYGVTPERLLDPCTNLSVFEKVMTDCYVRGKTLPRALSCYYSGNFEAGAREEKAFSDSSYVQRIGYDAENRYVVPSTKADKEKFALGQRHDSDRAKNSTKSARVRIVYPEGVLKSTLIVDDKPTKILRGVD
;
A
#
# COMPACT_ATOMS: atom_id res chain seq x y z
N MET A 1 -13.39 -0.94 -0.92
CA MET A 1 -12.42 0.16 -0.72
C MET A 1 -13.05 1.47 -1.22
N ASN A 2 -12.79 2.58 -0.54
CA ASN A 2 -13.32 3.90 -0.91
C ASN A 2 -12.34 4.63 -1.87
N PRO A 3 -12.71 4.91 -3.13
CA PRO A 3 -11.84 5.60 -4.09
C PRO A 3 -11.62 7.09 -3.76
N TYR A 4 -12.37 7.64 -2.80
CA TYR A 4 -12.28 9.03 -2.38
C TYR A 4 -11.42 9.24 -1.13
N ALA A 5 -10.80 8.18 -0.61
CA ALA A 5 -9.95 8.25 0.57
C ALA A 5 -8.76 9.20 0.36
N ILE A 6 -8.52 10.08 1.32
CA ILE A 6 -7.40 11.04 1.32
C ILE A 6 -6.54 10.79 2.55
N GLY A 7 -5.31 10.35 2.37
CA GLY A 7 -4.33 10.22 3.45
C GLY A 7 -3.63 11.55 3.67
N VAL A 8 -3.63 12.09 4.89
CA VAL A 8 -2.98 13.37 5.20
C VAL A 8 -1.76 13.13 6.08
N VAL A 9 -0.60 13.65 5.68
CA VAL A 9 0.61 13.53 6.48
C VAL A 9 0.47 14.37 7.75
N GLY A 10 0.77 13.74 8.88
CA GLY A 10 0.72 14.39 10.18
C GLY A 10 -0.70 14.51 10.78
N SER A 11 -1.71 13.92 10.16
CA SER A 11 -3.08 13.91 10.68
C SER A 11 -3.85 12.67 10.24
N ASN A 12 -5.09 12.53 10.70
CA ASN A 12 -5.93 11.43 10.28
C ASN A 12 -6.30 11.53 8.80
N GLY A 13 -6.48 10.37 8.15
CA GLY A 13 -7.06 10.32 6.81
C GLY A 13 -8.52 10.79 6.80
N LEU A 14 -8.95 11.28 5.65
CA LEU A 14 -10.33 11.70 5.39
C LEU A 14 -11.02 10.62 4.53
N MET A 15 -12.28 10.33 4.85
CA MET A 15 -13.12 9.34 4.13
C MET A 15 -14.40 9.97 3.57
N PRO A 16 -14.30 10.87 2.56
CA PRO A 16 -15.45 11.38 1.85
C PRO A 16 -16.29 10.27 1.23
N ASN A 17 -17.62 10.44 1.20
CA ASN A 17 -18.52 9.50 0.57
C ASN A 17 -18.78 9.81 -0.92
N THR A 18 -18.48 11.05 -1.35
CA THR A 18 -18.69 11.52 -2.72
C THR A 18 -17.43 12.17 -3.29
N LYS A 19 -17.37 12.25 -4.63
CA LYS A 19 -16.27 12.91 -5.33
C LYS A 19 -16.22 14.41 -4.98
N GLU A 20 -17.38 15.06 -4.88
CA GLU A 20 -17.50 16.49 -4.61
C GLU A 20 -16.97 16.85 -3.21
N ASP A 21 -17.31 16.07 -2.18
CA ASP A 21 -16.79 16.27 -0.82
C ASP A 21 -15.27 16.04 -0.81
N ALA A 22 -14.77 15.02 -1.50
CA ALA A 22 -13.34 14.79 -1.63
C ALA A 22 -12.61 15.99 -2.25
N LEU A 23 -13.15 16.57 -3.32
CA LEU A 23 -12.58 17.76 -3.96
C LEU A 23 -12.59 18.98 -3.03
N LEU A 24 -13.65 19.18 -2.25
CA LEU A 24 -13.69 20.27 -1.25
C LEU A 24 -12.59 20.10 -0.20
N LYS A 25 -12.39 18.89 0.32
CA LYS A 25 -11.31 18.58 1.27
C LYS A 25 -9.92 18.75 0.64
N ILE A 26 -9.73 18.29 -0.59
CA ILE A 26 -8.46 18.44 -1.33
C ILE A 26 -8.14 19.92 -1.51
N ASN A 27 -9.10 20.72 -1.98
CA ASN A 27 -8.90 22.16 -2.18
C ASN A 27 -8.52 22.86 -0.87
N GLN A 28 -9.10 22.44 0.27
CA GLN A 28 -8.69 22.95 1.58
C GLN A 28 -7.24 22.58 1.91
N LEU A 29 -6.87 21.30 1.75
CA LEU A 29 -5.50 20.82 2.00
C LEU A 29 -4.47 21.53 1.11
N GLU A 30 -4.81 21.82 -0.14
CA GLU A 30 -3.96 22.59 -1.06
C GLU A 30 -3.73 24.02 -0.59
N ARG A 31 -4.80 24.73 -0.17
CA ARG A 31 -4.69 26.09 0.39
C ARG A 31 -3.86 26.14 1.67
N GLU A 32 -3.97 25.09 2.49
CA GLU A 32 -3.19 24.93 3.72
C GLU A 32 -1.74 24.45 3.46
N GLY A 33 -1.36 24.17 2.21
CA GLY A 33 -0.04 23.67 1.86
C GLY A 33 0.27 22.27 2.41
N ARG A 34 -0.75 21.50 2.80
CA ARG A 34 -0.57 20.19 3.46
C ARG A 34 0.03 19.16 2.51
N ASN A 35 0.73 18.18 3.07
CA ASN A 35 1.17 17.01 2.34
C ASN A 35 0.10 15.90 2.47
N TYR A 36 -0.42 15.41 1.34
CA TYR A 36 -1.52 14.45 1.30
C TYR A 36 -1.39 13.49 0.11
N SER A 37 -2.17 12.41 0.16
CA SER A 37 -2.24 11.36 -0.84
C SER A 37 -3.69 11.07 -1.20
N VAL A 38 -3.96 10.68 -2.45
CA VAL A 38 -5.32 10.56 -2.98
C VAL A 38 -5.61 9.16 -3.54
N GLY A 39 -6.82 8.68 -3.27
CA GLY A 39 -7.45 7.55 -3.94
C GLY A 39 -6.96 6.18 -3.50
N LEU A 40 -7.37 5.12 -4.20
CA LEU A 40 -7.18 3.74 -3.79
C LEU A 40 -5.73 3.37 -3.45
N MET A 41 -4.79 3.83 -4.28
CA MET A 41 -3.37 3.54 -4.13
C MET A 41 -2.64 4.58 -3.28
N GLN A 42 -3.33 5.63 -2.80
CA GLN A 42 -2.75 6.69 -1.98
C GLN A 42 -1.53 7.34 -2.68
N ILE A 43 -1.77 7.93 -3.84
CA ILE A 43 -0.75 8.66 -4.61
C ILE A 43 -0.48 10.00 -3.93
N ASN A 44 0.76 10.23 -3.47
CA ASN A 44 1.15 11.45 -2.77
C ASN A 44 1.27 12.67 -3.71
N ARG A 45 0.88 13.85 -3.25
CA ARG A 45 0.89 15.12 -4.02
C ARG A 45 2.24 15.47 -4.65
N SER A 46 3.35 15.04 -4.04
CA SER A 46 4.69 15.22 -4.61
C SER A 46 4.87 14.56 -5.99
N ASN A 47 4.05 13.57 -6.32
CA ASN A 47 4.11 12.86 -7.60
C ASN A 47 3.23 13.50 -8.69
N PHE A 48 2.34 14.44 -8.35
CA PHE A 48 1.32 14.94 -9.28
C PHE A 48 1.92 15.61 -10.50
N LEU A 49 2.87 16.54 -10.27
CA LEU A 49 3.57 17.24 -11.34
C LEU A 49 4.40 16.26 -12.20
N LYS A 50 5.12 15.33 -11.56
CA LYS A 50 5.98 14.35 -12.25
C LYS A 50 5.19 13.46 -13.23
N TYR A 51 3.97 13.07 -12.88
CA TYR A 51 3.14 12.20 -13.73
C TYR A 51 2.02 12.93 -14.47
N GLY A 52 1.99 14.27 -14.43
CA GLY A 52 1.01 15.08 -15.15
C GLY A 52 -0.43 14.79 -14.74
N VAL A 53 -0.69 14.59 -13.44
CA VAL A 53 -2.02 14.26 -12.92
C VAL A 53 -2.51 15.27 -11.90
N THR A 54 -3.82 15.51 -11.90
CA THR A 54 -4.52 16.31 -10.89
C THR A 54 -5.10 15.40 -9.81
N PRO A 55 -5.32 15.89 -8.57
CA PRO A 55 -5.99 15.11 -7.55
C PRO A 55 -7.41 14.65 -7.94
N GLU A 56 -8.17 15.46 -8.70
CA GLU A 56 -9.48 15.05 -9.20
C GLU A 56 -9.41 13.78 -10.05
N ARG A 57 -8.49 13.74 -11.01
CA ARG A 57 -8.23 12.57 -11.86
C ARG A 57 -7.80 11.35 -11.04
N LEU A 58 -7.15 11.55 -9.89
CA LEU A 58 -6.73 10.47 -9.00
C LEU A 58 -7.87 9.89 -8.14
N LEU A 59 -9.05 10.51 -8.13
CA LEU A 59 -10.27 9.92 -7.55
C LEU A 59 -10.90 8.86 -8.47
N ASP A 60 -10.53 8.83 -9.76
CA ASP A 60 -10.88 7.74 -10.68
C ASP A 60 -9.99 6.50 -10.40
N PRO A 61 -10.56 5.34 -10.04
CA PRO A 61 -9.80 4.13 -9.72
C PRO A 61 -8.79 3.73 -10.80
N CYS A 62 -9.20 3.75 -12.07
CA CYS A 62 -8.37 3.29 -13.18
C CYS A 62 -7.16 4.20 -13.39
N THR A 63 -7.37 5.51 -13.35
CA THR A 63 -6.29 6.50 -13.41
C THR A 63 -5.37 6.35 -12.20
N ASN A 64 -5.92 6.17 -11.00
CA ASN A 64 -5.14 6.00 -9.77
C ASN A 64 -4.21 4.78 -9.83
N LEU A 65 -4.72 3.63 -10.27
CA LEU A 65 -3.96 2.38 -10.48
C LEU A 65 -2.89 2.55 -11.57
N SER A 66 -3.21 3.24 -12.67
CA SER A 66 -2.26 3.50 -13.76
C SER A 66 -1.09 4.40 -13.30
N VAL A 67 -1.35 5.36 -12.42
CA VAL A 67 -0.29 6.21 -11.84
C VAL A 67 0.52 5.43 -10.81
N PHE A 68 -0.13 4.60 -9.99
CA PHE A 68 0.55 3.72 -9.05
C PHE A 68 1.59 2.84 -9.75
N GLU A 69 1.21 2.19 -10.85
CA GLU A 69 2.12 1.36 -11.65
C GLU A 69 3.37 2.13 -12.05
N LYS A 70 3.20 3.35 -12.57
CA LYS A 70 4.31 4.22 -12.99
C LYS A 70 5.21 4.60 -11.82
N VAL A 71 4.64 5.01 -10.69
CA VAL A 71 5.40 5.40 -9.49
C VAL A 71 6.19 4.21 -8.94
N MET A 72 5.55 3.05 -8.83
CA MET A 72 6.18 1.83 -8.29
C MET A 72 7.29 1.34 -9.23
N THR A 73 7.06 1.38 -10.54
CA THR A 73 8.05 0.98 -11.55
C THR A 73 9.26 1.91 -11.52
N ASP A 74 9.07 3.23 -11.44
CA ASP A 74 10.16 4.20 -11.29
C ASP A 74 10.97 3.96 -10.01
N CYS A 75 10.30 3.74 -8.87
CA CYS A 75 10.94 3.41 -7.61
C CYS A 75 11.72 2.09 -7.70
N TYR A 76 11.22 1.08 -8.41
CA TYR A 76 11.91 -0.19 -8.59
C TYR A 76 13.13 -0.06 -9.51
N VAL A 77 13.01 0.63 -10.65
CA VAL A 77 14.12 0.85 -11.58
C VAL A 77 15.29 1.58 -10.92
N ARG A 78 15.00 2.58 -10.08
CA ARG A 78 16.02 3.33 -9.32
C ARG A 78 16.50 2.58 -8.08
N GLY A 79 15.59 1.92 -7.37
CA GLY A 79 15.84 1.24 -6.10
C GLY A 79 16.45 -0.15 -6.23
N LYS A 80 16.37 -0.79 -7.41
CA LYS A 80 16.91 -2.12 -7.77
C LYS A 80 16.34 -3.32 -7.04
N THR A 81 15.80 -3.16 -5.84
CA THR A 81 15.16 -4.23 -5.07
C THR A 81 13.74 -3.85 -4.69
N LEU A 82 12.88 -4.86 -4.50
CA LEU A 82 11.49 -4.64 -4.12
C LEU A 82 11.35 -3.92 -2.76
N PRO A 83 12.11 -4.26 -1.69
CA PRO A 83 12.07 -3.50 -0.43
C PRO A 83 12.38 -2.02 -0.59
N ARG A 84 13.41 -1.70 -1.38
CA ARG A 84 13.79 -0.31 -1.68
C ARG A 84 12.72 0.39 -2.50
N ALA A 85 12.09 -0.29 -3.45
CA ALA A 85 10.98 0.23 -4.23
C ALA A 85 9.77 0.56 -3.34
N LEU A 86 9.44 -0.33 -2.40
CA LEU A 86 8.34 -0.15 -1.44
C LEU A 86 8.64 1.00 -0.47
N SER A 87 9.87 1.09 0.03
CA SER A 87 10.33 2.24 0.83
C SER A 87 10.24 3.56 0.07
N CYS A 88 10.69 3.56 -1.19
CA CYS A 88 10.61 4.71 -2.09
C CYS A 88 9.15 5.10 -2.38
N TYR A 89 8.28 4.11 -2.60
CA TYR A 89 6.86 4.37 -2.78
C TYR A 89 6.27 5.03 -1.53
N TYR A 90 6.58 4.51 -0.34
CA TYR A 90 6.12 5.01 0.94
C TYR A 90 6.51 6.47 1.20
N SER A 91 7.80 6.78 1.07
CA SER A 91 8.41 7.99 1.64
C SER A 91 9.20 8.84 0.62
N GLY A 92 9.41 8.35 -0.59
CA GLY A 92 10.37 8.91 -1.55
C GLY A 92 11.83 8.54 -1.28
N ASN A 93 12.13 7.87 -0.16
CA ASN A 93 13.48 7.46 0.25
C ASN A 93 13.64 5.93 0.19
N PHE A 94 14.79 5.44 -0.27
CA PHE A 94 15.01 4.00 -0.44
C PHE A 94 15.20 3.20 0.85
N GLU A 95 15.49 3.87 1.97
CA GLU A 95 15.77 3.22 3.27
C GLU A 95 14.72 3.52 4.34
N ALA A 96 14.04 4.67 4.27
CA ALA A 96 13.21 5.14 5.37
C ALA A 96 12.07 4.18 5.72
N GLY A 97 11.49 3.49 4.74
CA GLY A 97 10.44 2.48 4.95
C GLY A 97 10.94 1.17 5.58
N ALA A 98 12.26 0.94 5.65
CA ALA A 98 12.85 -0.17 6.37
C ALA A 98 13.19 0.19 7.83
N ARG A 99 13.08 1.47 8.22
CA ARG A 99 13.29 1.90 9.60
C ARG A 99 12.03 1.68 10.41
N GLU A 100 12.21 1.31 11.67
CA GLU A 100 11.13 1.18 12.63
C GLU A 100 10.50 2.53 12.93
N GLU A 101 9.19 2.51 13.11
CA GLU A 101 8.41 3.70 13.39
C GLU A 101 7.67 3.50 14.71
N LYS A 102 8.04 4.28 15.74
CA LYS A 102 7.39 4.26 17.08
C LYS A 102 5.87 4.39 17.01
N ALA A 103 5.42 5.13 15.99
CA ALA A 103 4.04 5.30 15.57
C ALA A 103 3.25 3.99 15.37
N PHE A 104 3.96 2.93 14.99
CA PHE A 104 3.40 1.67 14.53
C PHE A 104 3.97 0.49 15.31
N SER A 105 4.04 0.63 16.64
CA SER A 105 4.55 -0.42 17.55
C SER A 105 5.95 -0.90 17.15
N ASP A 106 6.82 0.06 16.81
CA ASP A 106 8.19 -0.18 16.35
C ASP A 106 8.31 -1.10 15.12
N SER A 107 7.25 -1.19 14.31
CA SER A 107 7.33 -1.85 13.00
C SER A 107 7.80 -0.86 11.92
N SER A 108 8.53 -1.38 10.95
CA SER A 108 8.82 -0.66 9.70
C SER A 108 7.68 -0.82 8.69
N TYR A 109 7.57 0.13 7.75
CA TYR A 109 6.61 0.01 6.65
C TYR A 109 6.79 -1.29 5.86
N VAL A 110 8.04 -1.66 5.57
CA VAL A 110 8.39 -2.87 4.81
C VAL A 110 7.98 -4.15 5.55
N GLN A 111 8.03 -4.18 6.88
CA GLN A 111 7.47 -5.28 7.68
C GLN A 111 5.93 -5.30 7.61
N ARG A 112 5.26 -4.15 7.77
CA ARG A 112 3.79 -4.07 7.77
C ARG A 112 3.15 -4.54 6.47
N ILE A 113 3.85 -4.40 5.34
CA ILE A 113 3.40 -4.90 4.03
C ILE A 113 3.78 -6.37 3.78
N GLY A 114 4.35 -7.06 4.77
CA GLY A 114 4.64 -8.50 4.72
C GLY A 114 6.02 -8.85 4.19
N TYR A 115 6.96 -7.92 4.13
CA TYR A 115 8.35 -8.17 3.72
C TYR A 115 9.27 -8.28 4.95
N ASP A 116 8.91 -9.19 5.85
CA ASP A 116 9.72 -9.54 7.03
C ASP A 116 10.75 -10.63 6.68
N ALA A 117 11.98 -10.46 7.18
CA ALA A 117 13.05 -11.46 7.03
C ALA A 117 12.76 -12.74 7.82
N GLU A 118 11.95 -12.67 8.88
CA GLU A 118 11.56 -13.82 9.70
C GLU A 118 10.28 -14.52 9.23
N ASN A 119 9.74 -14.14 8.06
CA ASN A 119 8.47 -14.66 7.61
C ASN A 119 8.50 -16.18 7.39
N ARG A 120 7.77 -16.90 8.26
CA ARG A 120 7.38 -18.31 8.05
C ARG A 120 6.41 -18.50 6.87
N TYR A 121 6.00 -17.42 6.20
CA TYR A 121 5.01 -17.40 5.14
C TYR A 121 5.65 -16.92 3.84
N VAL A 122 5.73 -17.80 2.85
CA VAL A 122 6.17 -17.48 1.50
C VAL A 122 4.96 -17.03 0.69
N VAL A 123 4.96 -15.78 0.22
CA VAL A 123 3.97 -15.31 -0.76
C VAL A 123 4.35 -15.90 -2.13
N PRO A 124 3.52 -16.77 -2.72
CA PRO A 124 3.84 -17.37 -4.02
C PRO A 124 3.97 -16.29 -5.09
N SER A 125 5.03 -16.35 -5.89
CA SER A 125 5.12 -15.55 -7.09
C SER A 125 4.10 -16.07 -8.11
N THR A 126 3.43 -15.16 -8.82
CA THR A 126 2.55 -15.53 -9.94
C THR A 126 3.28 -16.33 -11.03
N LYS A 127 4.62 -16.20 -11.13
CA LYS A 127 5.44 -17.05 -12.00
C LYS A 127 5.47 -18.51 -11.52
N ALA A 128 5.65 -18.73 -10.23
CA ALA A 128 5.63 -20.06 -9.63
C ALA A 128 4.24 -20.71 -9.75
N ASP A 129 3.18 -19.92 -9.62
CA ASP A 129 1.80 -20.40 -9.80
C ASP A 129 1.49 -20.74 -11.26
N LYS A 130 1.97 -19.90 -12.20
CA LYS A 130 1.86 -20.18 -13.65
C LYS A 130 2.63 -21.42 -14.05
N GLU A 131 3.82 -21.65 -13.50
CA GLU A 131 4.61 -22.86 -13.74
C GLU A 131 3.88 -24.11 -13.22
N LYS A 132 3.27 -24.05 -12.03
CA LYS A 132 2.45 -25.15 -11.49
C LYS A 132 1.19 -25.42 -12.31
N PHE A 133 0.52 -24.36 -12.79
CA PHE A 133 -0.61 -24.46 -13.72
C PHE A 133 -0.18 -25.07 -15.06
N ALA A 134 0.95 -24.63 -15.60
CA ALA A 134 1.53 -25.14 -16.84
C ALA A 134 1.96 -26.61 -16.73
N LEU A 135 2.39 -27.04 -15.53
CA LEU A 135 2.71 -28.43 -15.20
C LEU A 135 1.48 -29.32 -14.95
N GLY A 136 0.26 -28.81 -15.16
CA GLY A 136 -0.97 -29.62 -15.15
C GLY A 136 -1.38 -30.17 -13.79
N GLN A 137 -0.80 -29.67 -12.69
CA GLN A 137 -1.19 -30.07 -11.34
C GLN A 137 -2.54 -29.44 -10.98
N ARG A 138 -3.63 -30.11 -11.36
CA ARG A 138 -4.97 -29.76 -10.90
C ARG A 138 -5.06 -30.00 -9.39
N HIS A 139 -5.70 -29.05 -8.72
CA HIS A 139 -6.03 -29.13 -7.30
C HIS A 139 -7.12 -30.20 -7.12
N ASP A 140 -6.73 -31.47 -7.07
CA ASP A 140 -7.65 -32.56 -6.77
C ASP A 140 -7.93 -32.56 -5.26
N SER A 141 -8.95 -31.80 -4.88
CA SER A 141 -9.68 -32.02 -3.63
C SER A 141 -10.43 -33.33 -3.78
N ASP A 142 -9.75 -34.46 -3.50
CA ASP A 142 -10.33 -35.72 -2.98
C ASP A 142 -9.47 -36.94 -3.34
N ARG A 143 -8.30 -37.10 -2.69
CA ARG A 143 -7.79 -38.45 -2.36
C ARG A 143 -6.82 -38.44 -1.19
N ALA A 144 -7.30 -38.96 -0.06
CA ALA A 144 -6.49 -39.18 1.12
C ALA A 144 -5.47 -40.32 0.91
N LYS A 145 -4.24 -40.12 1.41
CA LYS A 145 -3.54 -40.96 2.41
C LYS A 145 -2.01 -40.88 2.22
N ASN A 146 -1.33 -40.65 3.35
CA ASN A 146 0.11 -40.80 3.59
C ASN A 146 1.08 -39.93 2.77
N SER A 147 1.42 -38.75 3.31
CA SER A 147 2.79 -38.24 3.27
C SER A 147 2.96 -37.16 4.34
N THR A 148 4.12 -37.18 4.98
CA THR A 148 4.63 -36.32 6.06
C THR A 148 4.14 -34.87 6.05
N LYS A 149 3.81 -34.35 7.24
CA LYS A 149 3.36 -32.98 7.56
C LYS A 149 4.14 -31.88 6.80
N SER A 150 3.79 -31.62 5.54
CA SER A 150 4.09 -30.35 4.90
C SER A 150 3.00 -29.40 5.37
N ALA A 151 3.37 -28.39 6.16
CA ALA A 151 2.45 -27.38 6.66
C ALA A 151 1.58 -26.87 5.51
N ARG A 152 0.25 -26.96 5.66
CA ARG A 152 -0.69 -26.38 4.69
C ARG A 152 -0.36 -24.90 4.55
N VAL A 153 0.04 -24.50 3.34
CA VAL A 153 0.26 -23.09 3.01
C VAL A 153 -1.05 -22.34 3.19
N ARG A 154 -1.14 -21.49 4.21
CA ARG A 154 -2.31 -20.64 4.46
C ARG A 154 -2.06 -19.28 3.83
N ILE A 155 -2.81 -18.97 2.78
CA ILE A 155 -2.78 -17.66 2.13
C ILE A 155 -3.63 -16.70 2.96
N VAL A 156 -3.04 -15.59 3.41
CA VAL A 156 -3.70 -14.54 4.18
C VAL A 156 -3.51 -13.23 3.43
N TYR A 157 -4.61 -12.58 3.06
CA TYR A 157 -4.57 -11.23 2.47
C TYR A 157 -4.78 -10.20 3.58
N PRO A 158 -3.99 -9.13 3.66
CA PRO A 158 -4.28 -8.04 4.57
C PRO A 158 -5.58 -7.35 4.16
N GLU A 159 -6.41 -6.94 5.14
CA GLU A 159 -7.69 -6.24 4.88
C GLU A 159 -7.50 -4.89 4.17
N GLY A 160 -6.29 -4.31 4.22
CA GLY A 160 -5.89 -3.15 3.43
C GLY A 160 -4.40 -2.85 3.57
N VAL A 161 -3.83 -2.19 2.57
CA VAL A 161 -2.48 -1.61 2.63
C VAL A 161 -2.65 -0.09 2.62
N LEU A 162 -2.68 0.51 3.80
CA LEU A 162 -2.83 1.95 3.93
C LEU A 162 -1.49 2.61 4.20
N LYS A 163 -1.23 3.68 3.46
CA LYS A 163 -0.02 4.49 3.54
C LYS A 163 -0.02 5.47 4.71
N SER A 164 -1.16 5.58 5.42
CA SER A 164 -1.39 6.48 6.56
C SER A 164 -2.29 5.81 7.61
N THR A 165 -2.33 6.37 8.81
CA THR A 165 -3.25 5.92 9.88
C THR A 165 -4.70 6.11 9.47
N LEU A 166 -5.52 5.07 9.64
CA LEU A 166 -6.97 5.15 9.58
C LEU A 166 -7.55 4.97 10.97
N ILE A 167 -8.57 5.78 11.28
CA ILE A 167 -9.55 5.41 12.30
C ILE A 167 -10.74 4.87 11.50
N VAL A 168 -10.88 3.56 11.49
CA VAL A 168 -12.19 2.93 11.29
C VAL A 168 -12.82 2.99 12.68
N ASP A 169 -14.04 3.55 12.83
CA ASP A 169 -14.81 3.51 14.09
C ASP A 169 -14.68 2.08 14.67
N ASP A 170 -13.87 1.84 15.71
CA ASP A 170 -14.23 2.08 17.10
C ASP A 170 -13.05 2.36 18.06
N LYS A 171 -11.81 2.60 17.61
CA LYS A 171 -10.73 3.04 18.54
C LYS A 171 -9.76 4.02 17.88
N PRO A 172 -9.56 5.23 18.44
CA PRO A 172 -8.70 6.24 17.84
C PRO A 172 -7.23 5.83 17.94
N THR A 173 -6.58 5.64 16.80
CA THR A 173 -5.11 5.62 16.76
C THR A 173 -4.62 7.07 16.73
N LYS A 174 -3.77 7.43 17.70
CA LYS A 174 -3.33 8.79 18.02
C LYS A 174 -2.74 9.53 16.81
N ILE A 175 -3.10 10.80 16.67
CA ILE A 175 -2.56 11.76 15.70
C ILE A 175 -1.06 11.98 15.95
N LEU A 176 -0.24 11.86 14.91
CA LEU A 176 1.21 12.06 14.98
C LEU A 176 1.60 13.34 14.24
N ARG A 177 2.31 14.24 14.92
CA ARG A 177 2.94 15.42 14.31
C ARG A 177 4.26 15.00 13.68
N GLY A 178 4.51 15.41 12.43
CA GLY A 178 5.83 15.25 11.79
C GLY A 178 6.83 16.20 12.45
N VAL A 179 8.04 15.70 12.72
CA VAL A 179 9.21 16.49 13.12
C VAL A 179 10.02 16.78 11.86
N ASP A 180 10.52 18.02 11.78
CA ASP A 180 11.20 18.68 10.66
C ASP A 180 12.35 17.88 10.00
#